data_AF-A0A9P1MFH5-F1
#
_entry.id   AF-A0A9P1MFH5-F1
#
_cell.length_a   1.000
_cell.length_b   1.000
_cell.length_c   1.000
_cell.angle_alpha   90.00
_cell.angle_beta   90.00
_cell.angle_gamma   90.00
#
_symmetry.space_group_name_H-M   'P 1'
#
loop_
_entity.id
_entity.type
_entity.pdbx_description
1 polymer ?
#
loop_
_entity_poly.entity_id
_entity_poly.type
_entity_poly.pdbx_seq_one_letter_code
_entity_poly.pdbx_strand_id
1 'polypeptide(L)'
;MKFSIAALFLATAASAHYVFPSISYGGQTTQDWEYVRKADNFQSNGPVTDVKSGAMTCYQATMNAGSTKTMEVKAGSTINFNARSSITHPGP
;
A
#
# COMPACT_ATOMS: atom_id res chain seq x y z
N MET A 1 25.85 -19.38 -37.00
CA MET A 1 25.69 -19.40 -35.53
C MET A 1 25.76 -17.97 -35.00
N LYS A 2 24.64 -17.23 -35.01
CA LYS A 2 24.60 -15.84 -34.51
C LYS A 2 23.20 -15.49 -33.99
N PHE A 3 22.74 -16.19 -32.97
CA PHE A 3 21.56 -15.77 -32.21
C PHE A 3 21.70 -16.34 -30.82
N SER A 4 22.32 -15.60 -29.91
CA SER A 4 22.36 -15.79 -28.45
C SER A 4 23.44 -14.85 -27.98
N ILE A 5 23.11 -13.69 -27.41
CA ILE A 5 23.36 -13.46 -25.98
C ILE A 5 22.47 -12.32 -25.42
N ALA A 6 21.69 -11.63 -26.26
CA ALA A 6 20.95 -10.43 -25.84
C ALA A 6 19.68 -10.69 -25.00
N ALA A 7 19.29 -11.95 -24.75
CA ALA A 7 17.99 -12.29 -24.15
C ALA A 7 18.01 -12.58 -22.63
N LEU A 8 19.14 -12.44 -21.93
CA LEU A 8 19.28 -12.94 -20.54
C LEU A 8 19.27 -11.87 -19.43
N PHE A 9 18.77 -10.65 -19.68
CA PHE A 9 18.71 -9.58 -18.67
C PHE A 9 17.29 -9.09 -18.33
N LEU A 10 16.27 -9.91 -18.57
CA LEU A 10 14.98 -9.76 -17.87
C LEU A 10 15.00 -10.53 -16.55
N ALA A 11 16.04 -10.33 -15.74
CA ALA A 11 15.99 -10.69 -14.33
C ALA A 11 14.83 -9.90 -13.73
N THR A 12 13.73 -10.60 -13.49
CA THR A 12 12.49 -10.06 -12.96
C THR A 12 12.80 -9.31 -11.68
N ALA A 13 12.68 -7.98 -11.70
CA ALA A 13 12.60 -7.21 -10.48
C ALA A 13 11.28 -7.61 -9.80
N ALA A 14 11.32 -8.65 -8.98
CA ALA A 14 10.22 -9.03 -8.11
C ALA A 14 10.06 -7.90 -7.10
N SER A 15 9.25 -6.90 -7.45
CA SER A 15 8.86 -5.84 -6.52
C SER A 15 7.71 -6.38 -5.70
N ALA A 16 8.02 -6.94 -4.53
CA ALA A 16 7.05 -7.40 -3.55
C ALA A 16 6.50 -6.25 -2.68
N HIS A 17 6.53 -5.02 -3.20
CA HIS A 17 6.14 -3.80 -2.53
C HIS A 17 4.66 -3.49 -2.75
N TYR A 18 3.96 -3.07 -1.69
CA TYR A 18 2.53 -2.83 -1.69
C TYR A 18 2.15 -1.64 -0.81
N VAL A 19 0.95 -1.13 -1.06
CA VAL A 19 0.27 -0.10 -0.25
C VAL A 19 -1.14 -0.58 0.08
N PHE A 20 -1.73 0.00 1.13
CA PHE A 20 -3.13 -0.24 1.54
C PHE A 20 -3.98 1.00 1.28
N PRO A 21 -4.41 1.29 0.03
CA PRO A 21 -5.01 2.57 -0.29
C PRO A 21 -6.51 2.64 0.01
N SER A 22 -7.20 1.51 0.20
CA SER A 22 -8.67 1.49 0.31
C SER A 22 -9.16 0.52 1.38
N ILE A 23 -10.43 0.71 1.75
CA ILE A 23 -11.14 -0.12 2.73
C ILE A 23 -12.35 -0.76 2.04
N SER A 24 -12.66 -2.00 2.39
CA SER A 24 -13.93 -2.64 2.06
C SER A 24 -14.79 -2.81 3.32
N TYR A 25 -16.03 -2.32 3.24
CA TYR A 25 -17.02 -2.36 4.32
C TYR A 25 -18.44 -2.42 3.73
N GLY A 26 -19.33 -3.22 4.34
CA GLY A 26 -20.72 -3.34 3.88
C GLY A 26 -20.89 -3.84 2.43
N GLY A 27 -19.93 -4.62 1.91
CA GLY A 27 -19.95 -5.13 0.54
C GLY A 27 -19.50 -4.13 -0.53
N GLN A 28 -18.99 -2.96 -0.14
CA GLN A 28 -18.47 -1.94 -1.03
C GLN A 28 -16.98 -1.70 -0.78
N THR A 29 -16.24 -1.34 -1.82
CA THR A 29 -14.83 -0.94 -1.76
C THR A 29 -14.72 0.54 -2.05
N THR A 30 -13.99 1.27 -1.20
CA THR A 30 -13.81 2.73 -1.32
C THR A 30 -12.84 3.10 -2.43
N GLN A 31 -12.81 4.37 -2.81
CA GLN A 31 -11.73 4.88 -3.66
C GLN A 31 -10.39 4.88 -2.91
N ASP A 32 -9.30 4.82 -3.68
CA ASP A 32 -7.95 4.96 -3.16
C ASP A 32 -7.78 6.28 -2.40
N TRP A 33 -7.30 6.20 -1.17
CA TRP A 33 -7.02 7.31 -0.26
C TRP A 33 -8.25 8.11 0.18
N GLU A 34 -9.46 7.56 -0.02
CA GLU A 34 -10.69 8.22 0.41
C GLU A 34 -10.83 8.26 1.94
N TYR A 35 -10.63 7.11 2.57
CA TYR A 35 -10.71 6.93 4.03
C TYR A 35 -9.40 6.45 4.66
N VAL A 36 -8.37 6.19 3.83
CA VAL A 36 -7.00 5.92 4.28
C VAL A 36 -6.16 7.16 4.01
N ARG A 37 -5.33 7.56 4.99
CA ARG A 37 -4.39 8.68 4.80
C ARG A 37 -3.42 8.34 3.68
N LYS A 38 -3.27 9.24 2.70
CA LYS A 38 -2.34 9.01 1.59
C LYS A 38 -0.93 8.83 2.14
N ALA A 39 -0.35 7.66 1.88
CA ALA A 39 0.97 7.32 2.37
C ALA A 39 2.07 8.00 1.53
N ASP A 40 3.22 8.30 2.14
CA ASP A 40 4.42 8.85 1.48
C ASP A 40 4.88 7.95 0.32
N ASN A 41 4.74 6.63 0.48
CA ASN A 41 5.11 5.64 -0.52
C ASN A 41 4.09 5.41 -1.62
N PHE A 42 3.07 6.28 -1.81
CA PHE A 42 1.99 6.04 -2.78
C PHE A 42 2.45 5.80 -4.24
N GLN A 43 3.67 6.21 -4.58
CA GLN A 43 4.31 5.95 -5.89
C GLN A 43 5.36 4.84 -5.83
N SER A 44 6.16 4.78 -4.77
CA SER A 44 7.30 3.85 -4.67
C SER A 44 6.92 2.48 -4.13
N ASN A 45 5.83 2.39 -3.36
CA ASN A 45 5.41 1.25 -2.55
C ASN A 45 6.44 0.81 -1.48
N GLY A 46 7.50 1.59 -1.25
CA GLY A 46 8.57 1.27 -0.31
C GLY A 46 8.11 1.23 1.16
N PRO A 47 8.78 0.48 2.04
CA PRO A 47 8.40 0.39 3.45
C PRO A 47 8.98 1.54 4.30
N VAL A 48 8.45 1.71 5.51
CA VAL A 48 9.19 2.35 6.61
C VAL A 48 10.14 1.31 7.20
N THR A 49 11.43 1.61 7.29
CA THR A 49 12.46 0.67 7.78
C THR A 49 13.01 1.01 9.16
N ASP A 50 12.76 2.23 9.67
CA ASP A 50 13.18 2.66 11.00
C ASP A 50 11.97 2.84 11.93
N VAL A 51 11.89 1.97 12.94
CA VAL A 51 10.81 1.97 13.94
C VAL A 51 10.84 3.20 14.86
N LYS A 52 11.94 3.95 14.90
CA LYS A 52 12.03 5.21 15.67
C LYS A 52 11.56 6.43 14.87
N SER A 53 11.30 6.27 13.57
CA SER A 53 10.82 7.36 12.72
C SER A 53 9.38 7.76 13.08
N GLY A 54 9.09 9.06 13.04
CA GLY A 54 7.71 9.56 13.15
C GLY A 54 6.79 9.05 12.05
N ALA A 55 7.35 8.57 10.92
CA ALA A 55 6.61 7.91 9.85
C ALA A 55 5.96 6.59 10.30
N MET A 56 6.44 5.94 11.36
CA MET A 56 5.90 4.65 11.82
C MET A 56 4.45 4.72 12.30
N THR A 57 3.91 5.92 12.57
CA THR A 57 2.52 6.10 13.02
C THR A 57 1.50 6.01 11.87
N CYS A 58 1.71 6.74 10.78
CA CYS A 58 0.75 6.83 9.66
C CYS A 58 1.40 6.94 8.28
N TYR A 59 2.73 6.99 8.21
CA TYR A 59 3.55 7.11 7.01
C TYR A 59 2.96 8.06 5.94
N GLN A 60 2.57 9.27 6.33
CA GLN A 60 1.67 10.13 5.55
C GLN A 60 2.40 11.14 4.66
N ALA A 61 1.97 11.22 3.39
CA ALA A 61 2.46 12.14 2.33
C ALA A 61 2.52 13.61 2.79
N THR A 62 1.58 14.01 3.64
CA THR A 62 1.51 15.35 4.23
C THR A 62 1.10 15.24 5.69
N MET A 63 1.66 16.09 6.54
CA MET A 63 1.31 16.12 7.97
C MET A 63 -0.17 16.47 8.24
N ASN A 64 -0.81 17.16 7.29
CA ASN A 64 -2.26 17.38 7.29
C ASN A 64 -2.98 16.24 6.57
N ALA A 65 -3.85 15.54 7.29
CA ALA A 65 -4.77 14.53 6.75
C ALA A 65 -5.96 15.15 5.98
N GLY A 66 -5.88 16.43 5.59
CA GLY A 66 -7.05 17.29 5.32
C GLY A 66 -7.97 16.86 4.18
N SER A 67 -7.54 15.95 3.29
CA SER A 67 -8.40 15.39 2.24
C SER A 67 -8.94 13.99 2.55
N THR A 68 -8.48 13.33 3.62
CA THR A 68 -8.96 12.01 4.02
C THR A 68 -10.26 12.14 4.80
N LYS A 69 -11.29 11.42 4.36
CA LYS A 69 -12.60 11.39 5.01
C LYS A 69 -12.59 10.43 6.21
N THR A 70 -13.62 10.54 7.05
CA THR A 70 -13.89 9.59 8.14
C THR A 70 -15.03 8.65 7.73
N MET A 71 -14.83 7.34 7.85
CA MET A 71 -15.85 6.35 7.55
C MET A 71 -16.67 6.04 8.81
N GLU A 72 -18.00 6.08 8.68
CA GLU A 72 -18.89 5.59 9.73
C GLU A 72 -18.96 4.06 9.67
N VAL A 73 -18.70 3.41 10.81
CA VAL A 73 -18.72 1.95 10.94
C VAL A 73 -19.50 1.54 12.18
N LYS A 74 -20.20 0.42 12.11
CA LYS A 74 -20.93 -0.13 13.25
C LYS A 74 -19.96 -0.85 14.18
N ALA A 75 -20.04 -0.61 15.48
CA ALA A 75 -19.25 -1.36 16.46
C ALA A 75 -19.51 -2.88 16.33
N GLY A 76 -18.43 -3.66 16.35
CA GLY A 76 -18.46 -5.11 16.16
C GLY A 76 -18.56 -5.58 14.69
N SER A 77 -18.56 -4.66 13.73
CA SER A 77 -18.49 -5.02 12.30
C SER A 77 -17.05 -5.29 11.84
N THR A 78 -16.91 -6.05 10.75
CA THR A 78 -15.62 -6.30 10.10
C THR A 78 -15.39 -5.27 8.99
N ILE A 79 -14.18 -4.72 8.96
CA ILE A 79 -13.63 -3.93 7.85
C ILE A 79 -12.43 -4.66 7.25
N ASN A 80 -12.16 -4.46 5.97
CA ASN A 80 -10.98 -5.01 5.31
C ASN A 80 -10.13 -3.86 4.76
N PHE A 81 -8.82 -3.88 5.03
CA PHE A 81 -7.87 -3.04 4.31
C PHE A 81 -7.41 -3.79 3.06
N ASN A 82 -7.51 -3.13 1.91
CA ASN A 82 -7.17 -3.76 0.63
C ASN A 82 -5.75 -3.38 0.25
N ALA A 83 -4.90 -4.37 0.01
CA ALA A 83 -3.62 -4.14 -0.64
C ALA A 83 -3.84 -3.90 -2.13
N ARG A 84 -3.15 -2.91 -2.73
CA ARG A 84 -3.24 -2.63 -4.18
C ARG A 84 -2.74 -3.80 -5.03
N SER A 85 -1.81 -4.58 -4.50
CA SER A 85 -1.23 -5.78 -5.10
C SER A 85 -1.14 -6.89 -4.06
N SER A 86 -0.92 -8.13 -4.49
CA SER A 86 -0.73 -9.26 -3.58
C SER A 86 0.41 -9.00 -2.60
N ILE A 87 0.13 -9.22 -1.31
CA ILE A 87 1.15 -9.23 -0.24
C ILE A 87 1.98 -10.50 -0.44
N THR A 88 3.26 -10.33 -0.79
CA THR A 88 4.14 -11.43 -1.21
C THR A 88 5.36 -11.60 -0.32
N HIS A 89 5.62 -10.65 0.58
CA HIS A 89 6.63 -10.81 1.61
C HIS A 89 6.09 -11.63 2.79
N PRO A 90 6.86 -12.60 3.31
CA PRO A 90 6.49 -13.32 4.52
C PRO A 90 6.58 -12.39 5.74
N GLY A 91 5.49 -12.27 6.51
CA GLY A 91 5.45 -11.45 7.72
C GLY A 91 4.06 -11.42 8.38
N PRO A 92 3.90 -10.62 9.45
CA PRO A 92 2.62 -10.19 10.01
C PRO A 92 2.18 -8.79 9.53
#